data_AF-E4XCC3-F1
#
_entry.id   AF-E4XCC3-F1
#
_cell.length_a   1.000
_cell.length_b   1.000
_cell.length_c   1.000
_cell.angle_alpha   90.00
_cell.angle_beta   90.00
_cell.angle_gamma   90.00
#
_symmetry.space_group_name_H-M   'P 1'
#
loop_
_entity.id
_entity.type
_entity.pdbx_description
1 polymer ?
#
loop_
_entity_poly.entity_id
_entity_poly.type
_entity_poly.pdbx_seq_one_letter_code
_entity_poly.pdbx_strand_id
1 'polypeptide(L)'
;MSSYGILTSFFGLKIHSYLLKIINIAVSAVIKSRKKTIRIQDILACSFLDDLLELRDEELSQELQDSNWFSASSVLRIYGNYLNLDRDHNGMLSRQELQKYGTGSLSPVFLERIYEECLTYEGELDYKSYLDFVLAYEYRQEPASIQYFFKLLDIEKKSYLTQWDLNYFFRSIQTMMRDLKQEPVNFGDVSDEIFDMVRPADPYKITLRDMIDCGQGGTVVRILIDLNEFWMYENRESLLAEQED
;
A
#
# COMPACT_ATOMS: atom_id res chain seq x y z
N MET A 1 -23.28 -25.59 -20.72
CA MET A 1 -22.13 -25.31 -19.83
C MET A 1 -22.69 -24.88 -18.49
N SER A 2 -22.41 -25.65 -17.43
CA SER A 2 -22.99 -25.43 -16.10
C SER A 2 -22.51 -24.09 -15.52
N SER A 3 -23.41 -23.31 -14.91
CA SER A 3 -23.10 -22.06 -14.21
C SER A 3 -21.99 -22.21 -13.16
N TYR A 4 -21.79 -23.43 -12.64
CA TYR A 4 -20.67 -23.77 -11.76
C TYR A 4 -19.30 -23.64 -12.44
N GLY A 5 -19.17 -24.01 -13.72
CA GLY A 5 -17.90 -23.95 -14.45
C GLY A 5 -17.42 -22.52 -14.72
N ILE A 6 -18.36 -21.58 -14.90
CA ILE A 6 -18.09 -20.17 -15.15
C ILE A 6 -17.74 -19.44 -13.84
N LEU A 7 -18.43 -19.78 -12.74
CA LEU A 7 -18.10 -19.27 -11.40
C LEU A 7 -16.71 -19.75 -10.93
N THR A 8 -16.37 -21.03 -11.16
CA THR A 8 -15.03 -21.54 -10.85
C THR A 8 -13.93 -20.91 -11.71
N SER A 9 -14.19 -20.61 -12.98
CA SER A 9 -13.17 -19.97 -13.85
C SER A 9 -12.97 -18.50 -13.52
N PHE A 10 -14.04 -17.75 -13.26
CA PHE A 10 -13.96 -16.32 -12.97
C PHE A 10 -13.36 -16.05 -11.59
N PHE A 11 -13.79 -16.79 -10.57
CA PHE A 11 -13.20 -16.70 -9.24
C PHE A 11 -11.75 -17.22 -9.24
N GLY A 12 -11.45 -18.26 -10.01
CA GLY A 12 -10.09 -18.76 -10.22
C GLY A 12 -9.14 -17.70 -10.82
N LEU A 13 -9.60 -16.89 -11.78
CA LEU A 13 -8.79 -15.79 -12.34
C LEU A 13 -8.50 -14.69 -11.31
N LYS A 14 -9.45 -14.38 -10.42
CA LYS A 14 -9.25 -13.39 -9.34
C LYS A 14 -8.26 -13.88 -8.30
N ILE A 15 -8.40 -15.13 -7.84
CA ILE A 15 -7.42 -15.78 -6.95
C ILE A 15 -6.04 -15.80 -7.60
N HIS A 16 -5.95 -16.19 -8.88
CA HIS A 16 -4.67 -16.24 -9.58
C HIS A 16 -4.01 -14.86 -9.67
N SER A 17 -4.77 -13.82 -10.03
CA SER A 17 -4.27 -12.45 -10.08
C SER A 17 -3.81 -11.94 -8.72
N TYR A 18 -4.53 -12.30 -7.65
CA TYR A 18 -4.14 -12.00 -6.29
C TYR A 18 -2.80 -12.65 -5.96
N LEU A 19 -2.72 -13.99 -6.03
CA LEU A 19 -1.53 -14.76 -5.68
C LEU A 19 -0.30 -14.30 -6.46
N LEU A 20 -0.43 -13.99 -7.76
CA LEU A 20 0.70 -13.49 -8.55
C LEU A 20 1.28 -12.17 -8.02
N LYS A 21 0.44 -11.20 -7.66
CA LYS A 21 0.88 -9.89 -7.15
C LYS A 21 1.53 -10.02 -5.78
N ILE A 22 0.91 -10.85 -4.97
CA ILE A 22 1.31 -11.17 -3.62
C ILE A 22 2.69 -11.90 -3.62
N ILE A 23 2.90 -12.88 -4.51
CA ILE A 23 4.21 -13.51 -4.75
C ILE A 23 5.23 -12.47 -5.21
N ASN A 24 4.85 -11.54 -6.07
CA ASN A 24 5.76 -10.48 -6.53
C ASN A 24 6.23 -9.58 -5.38
N ILE A 25 5.34 -9.20 -4.46
CA ILE A 25 5.71 -8.43 -3.25
C ILE A 25 6.74 -9.20 -2.43
N ALA A 26 6.48 -10.45 -2.10
CA ALA A 26 7.41 -11.20 -1.27
C ALA A 26 8.72 -11.57 -1.96
N VAL A 27 8.68 -11.87 -3.25
CA VAL A 27 9.92 -12.06 -4.02
C VAL A 27 10.75 -10.77 -3.97
N SER A 28 10.12 -9.59 -4.02
CA SER A 28 10.84 -8.32 -3.85
C SER A 28 11.42 -8.14 -2.44
N ALA A 29 10.74 -8.62 -1.40
CA ALA A 29 11.22 -8.63 -0.02
C ALA A 29 12.50 -9.47 0.14
N VAL A 30 12.54 -10.64 -0.51
CA VAL A 30 13.68 -11.56 -0.49
C VAL A 30 14.85 -11.04 -1.33
N ILE A 31 14.55 -10.39 -2.46
CA ILE A 31 15.55 -9.91 -3.41
C ILE A 31 16.17 -8.58 -2.92
N LYS A 32 17.20 -8.69 -2.06
CA LYS A 32 18.00 -7.55 -1.59
C LYS A 32 18.92 -6.93 -2.67
N SER A 33 18.88 -7.43 -3.91
CA SER A 33 19.85 -7.08 -4.98
C SER A 33 19.24 -7.37 -6.36
N ARG A 34 19.56 -6.60 -7.40
CA ARG A 34 19.10 -6.78 -8.81
C ARG A 34 19.48 -8.13 -9.47
N LYS A 35 19.84 -9.16 -8.72
CA LYS A 35 20.10 -10.51 -9.23
C LYS A 35 18.77 -11.16 -9.60
N LYS A 36 18.67 -11.67 -10.83
CA LYS A 36 17.54 -12.48 -11.32
C LYS A 36 17.47 -13.88 -10.65
N THR A 37 18.33 -14.14 -9.67
CA THR A 37 18.45 -15.42 -8.99
C THR A 37 18.35 -15.19 -7.49
N ILE A 38 17.51 -15.98 -6.84
CA ILE A 38 17.30 -15.95 -5.39
C ILE A 38 18.16 -17.04 -4.77
N ARG A 39 18.92 -16.73 -3.72
CA ARG A 39 19.67 -17.77 -3.00
C ARG A 39 18.72 -18.47 -2.03
N ILE A 40 18.90 -19.77 -1.85
CA ILE A 40 18.13 -20.57 -0.88
C ILE A 40 18.21 -19.95 0.52
N GLN A 41 19.39 -19.44 0.91
CA GLN A 41 19.57 -18.75 2.19
C GLN A 41 18.68 -17.52 2.36
N ASP A 42 18.44 -16.76 1.28
CA ASP A 42 17.57 -15.59 1.33
C ASP A 42 16.10 -16.01 1.46
N ILE A 43 15.70 -17.13 0.84
CA ILE A 43 14.35 -17.72 0.99
C ILE A 43 14.12 -18.24 2.42
N LEU A 44 15.10 -18.98 2.97
CA LEU A 44 15.01 -19.54 4.32
C LEU A 44 15.00 -18.48 5.42
N ALA A 45 15.48 -17.26 5.14
CA ALA A 45 15.49 -16.15 6.07
C ALA A 45 14.26 -15.23 5.92
N CYS A 46 13.32 -15.56 5.03
CA CYS A 46 12.15 -14.73 4.74
C CYS A 46 10.89 -15.31 5.38
N SER A 47 10.10 -14.44 6.02
CA SER A 47 8.80 -14.76 6.61
C SER A 47 7.80 -15.35 5.61
N PHE A 48 7.94 -15.05 4.31
CA PHE A 48 7.12 -15.63 3.24
C PHE A 48 7.04 -17.16 3.27
N LEU A 49 8.17 -17.82 3.56
CA LEU A 49 8.20 -19.28 3.57
C LEU A 49 7.42 -19.82 4.77
N ASP A 50 7.51 -19.14 5.91
CA ASP A 50 6.77 -19.51 7.11
C ASP A 50 5.27 -19.40 6.86
N ASP A 51 4.81 -18.27 6.30
CA ASP A 51 3.40 -18.06 5.92
C ASP A 51 2.91 -19.15 4.94
N LEU A 52 3.73 -19.55 3.96
CA LEU A 52 3.34 -20.60 3.01
C LEU A 52 3.28 -21.98 3.68
N LEU A 53 4.17 -22.26 4.64
CA LEU A 53 4.21 -23.53 5.36
C LEU A 53 3.06 -23.66 6.37
N GLU A 54 2.62 -22.55 6.99
CA GLU A 54 1.46 -22.50 7.89
C GLU A 54 0.19 -23.00 7.23
N LEU A 55 0.00 -22.73 5.93
CA LEU A 55 -1.17 -23.20 5.19
C LEU A 55 -1.28 -24.73 5.06
N ARG A 56 -0.24 -25.47 5.43
CA ARG A 56 -0.31 -26.94 5.47
C ARG A 56 -1.03 -27.46 6.71
N ASP A 57 -1.19 -26.63 7.73
CA ASP A 57 -1.93 -26.97 8.93
C ASP A 57 -3.43 -26.77 8.68
N GLU A 58 -4.18 -27.88 8.64
CA GLU A 58 -5.63 -27.85 8.43
C GLU A 58 -6.39 -27.31 9.67
N GLU A 59 -5.73 -27.21 10.83
CA GLU A 59 -6.30 -26.72 12.09
C GLU A 59 -5.83 -25.29 12.44
N LEU A 60 -5.27 -24.55 11.47
CA LEU A 60 -4.80 -23.18 11.67
C LEU A 60 -5.93 -22.29 12.22
N SER A 61 -5.65 -21.54 13.30
CA SER A 61 -6.65 -20.65 13.91
C SER A 61 -7.13 -19.58 12.93
N GLN A 62 -8.36 -19.10 13.11
CA GLN A 62 -8.92 -18.05 12.25
C GLN A 62 -8.05 -16.78 12.26
N GLU A 63 -7.49 -16.42 13.42
CA GLU A 63 -6.61 -15.27 13.57
C GLU A 63 -5.36 -15.38 12.70
N LEU A 64 -4.70 -16.55 12.70
CA LEU A 64 -3.53 -16.81 11.85
C LEU A 64 -3.91 -16.87 10.37
N GLN A 65 -5.08 -17.41 10.03
CA GLN A 65 -5.58 -17.36 8.66
C GLN A 65 -5.83 -15.93 8.18
N ASP A 66 -6.35 -15.05 9.05
CA ASP A 66 -6.65 -13.66 8.69
C ASP A 66 -5.38 -12.81 8.55
N SER A 67 -4.30 -13.15 9.27
CA SER A 67 -2.98 -12.54 9.09
C SER A 67 -2.17 -13.15 7.94
N ASN A 68 -2.45 -14.40 7.58
CA ASN A 68 -1.75 -15.09 6.50
C ASN A 68 -2.33 -14.69 5.14
N TRP A 69 -1.50 -14.06 4.34
CA TRP A 69 -1.88 -13.47 3.06
C TRP A 69 -2.14 -14.46 1.95
N PHE A 70 -1.61 -15.68 2.04
CA PHE A 70 -1.93 -16.72 1.07
C PHE A 70 -3.25 -17.42 1.39
N SER A 71 -3.82 -17.17 2.57
CA SER A 71 -5.03 -17.84 3.01
C SER A 71 -6.22 -17.46 2.11
N ALA A 72 -7.17 -18.39 2.01
CA ALA A 72 -8.44 -18.11 1.34
C ALA A 72 -9.19 -16.96 2.04
N SER A 73 -9.06 -16.83 3.37
CA SER A 73 -9.66 -15.75 4.17
C SER A 73 -9.15 -14.37 3.73
N SER A 74 -7.84 -14.22 3.52
CA SER A 74 -7.24 -12.97 3.02
C SER A 74 -7.71 -12.61 1.61
N VAL A 75 -7.76 -13.59 0.70
CA VAL A 75 -8.28 -13.40 -0.67
C VAL A 75 -9.74 -12.96 -0.63
N LEU A 76 -10.57 -13.65 0.16
CA LEU A 76 -12.00 -13.36 0.30
C LEU A 76 -12.25 -12.00 0.94
N ARG A 77 -11.45 -11.61 1.95
CA ARG A 77 -11.51 -10.29 2.59
C ARG A 77 -11.27 -9.18 1.58
N ILE A 78 -10.17 -9.26 0.81
CA ILE A 78 -9.84 -8.22 -0.18
C ILE A 78 -10.87 -8.18 -1.31
N TYR A 79 -11.34 -9.34 -1.77
CA TYR A 79 -12.37 -9.39 -2.79
C TYR A 79 -13.74 -8.88 -2.28
N GLY A 80 -14.10 -9.21 -1.04
CA GLY A 80 -15.31 -8.70 -0.39
C GLY A 80 -15.28 -7.18 -0.23
N ASN A 81 -14.12 -6.63 0.15
CA ASN A 81 -13.92 -5.17 0.22
C ASN A 81 -14.14 -4.51 -1.14
N TYR A 82 -13.64 -5.10 -2.23
CA TYR A 82 -13.89 -4.60 -3.58
C TYR A 82 -15.39 -4.54 -3.90
N LEU A 83 -16.12 -5.64 -3.64
CA LEU A 83 -17.57 -5.69 -3.89
C LEU A 83 -18.37 -4.72 -3.01
N ASN A 84 -17.89 -4.42 -1.80
CA ASN A 84 -18.53 -3.44 -0.92
C ASN A 84 -18.32 -2.00 -1.37
N LEU A 85 -17.23 -1.74 -2.12
CA LEU A 85 -16.94 -0.44 -2.70
C LEU A 85 -17.70 -0.22 -4.01
N ASP A 86 -17.80 -1.25 -4.87
CA ASP A 86 -18.55 -1.26 -6.14
C ASP A 86 -20.07 -1.24 -5.88
N ARG A 87 -20.63 -0.03 -5.74
CA ARG A 87 -22.02 0.22 -5.31
C ARG A 87 -23.02 0.11 -6.45
N ASP A 88 -22.60 0.44 -7.66
CA ASP A 88 -23.45 0.29 -8.85
C ASP A 88 -23.36 -1.12 -9.45
N HIS A 89 -22.44 -1.95 -8.94
CA HIS A 89 -22.21 -3.34 -9.35
C HIS A 89 -21.80 -3.45 -10.82
N ASN A 90 -21.11 -2.44 -11.34
CA ASN A 90 -20.63 -2.41 -12.72
C ASN A 90 -19.32 -3.22 -12.91
N GLY A 91 -18.70 -3.65 -11.79
CA GLY A 91 -17.50 -4.47 -11.79
C GLY A 91 -16.19 -3.68 -11.83
N MET A 92 -16.24 -2.35 -11.74
CA MET A 92 -15.13 -1.40 -11.66
C MET A 92 -15.34 -0.45 -10.47
N LEU A 93 -14.35 0.40 -10.17
CA LEU A 93 -14.44 1.37 -9.08
C LEU A 93 -14.24 2.79 -9.59
N SER A 94 -15.29 3.59 -9.47
CA SER A 94 -15.19 5.04 -9.61
C SER A 94 -14.35 5.66 -8.49
N ARG A 95 -13.84 6.87 -8.71
CA ARG A 95 -13.08 7.62 -7.68
C ARG A 95 -13.88 7.81 -6.39
N GLN A 96 -15.19 8.04 -6.49
CA GLN A 96 -16.06 8.25 -5.33
C GLN A 96 -16.24 6.97 -4.50
N GLU A 97 -16.18 5.81 -5.15
CA GLU A 97 -16.22 4.52 -4.48
C GLU A 97 -14.89 4.21 -3.81
N LEU A 98 -13.77 4.36 -4.52
CA LEU A 98 -12.45 4.13 -3.94
C LEU A 98 -12.14 5.10 -2.79
N GLN A 99 -12.67 6.32 -2.82
CA GLN A 99 -12.55 7.27 -1.71
C GLN A 99 -13.09 6.72 -0.38
N LYS A 100 -14.01 5.75 -0.41
CA LYS A 100 -14.56 5.09 0.80
C LYS A 100 -13.75 3.90 1.25
N TYR A 101 -12.60 3.62 0.63
CA TYR A 101 -11.69 2.57 1.07
C TYR A 101 -11.23 2.81 2.51
N GLY A 102 -11.23 1.75 3.32
CA GLY A 102 -10.91 1.82 4.74
C GLY A 102 -11.85 2.76 5.49
N THR A 103 -11.29 3.77 6.14
CA THR A 103 -12.02 4.83 6.86
C THR A 103 -12.32 6.07 6.00
N GLY A 104 -11.95 6.03 4.71
CA GLY A 104 -12.07 7.19 3.81
C GLY A 104 -11.12 8.34 4.13
N SER A 105 -9.96 8.01 4.72
CA SER A 105 -8.91 8.94 5.13
C SER A 105 -7.81 9.17 4.08
N LEU A 106 -7.87 8.46 2.95
CA LEU A 106 -6.97 8.65 1.82
C LEU A 106 -7.14 10.06 1.25
N SER A 107 -6.01 10.72 0.96
CA SER A 107 -6.01 12.09 0.48
C SER A 107 -6.60 12.18 -0.94
N PRO A 108 -7.47 13.16 -1.22
CA PRO A 108 -8.02 13.36 -2.57
C PRO A 108 -6.97 13.48 -3.66
N VAL A 109 -5.82 14.11 -3.36
CA VAL A 109 -4.68 14.25 -4.28
C VAL A 109 -4.02 12.90 -4.55
N PHE A 110 -3.83 12.05 -3.53
CA PHE A 110 -3.31 10.71 -3.73
C PHE A 110 -4.25 9.85 -4.58
N LEU A 111 -5.56 9.93 -4.31
CA LEU A 111 -6.57 9.24 -5.12
C LEU A 111 -6.49 9.67 -6.59
N GLU A 112 -6.31 10.96 -6.89
CA GLU A 112 -6.11 11.43 -8.28
C GLU A 112 -4.95 10.73 -8.95
N ARG A 113 -3.81 10.65 -8.26
CA ARG A 113 -2.62 9.98 -8.78
C ARG A 113 -2.85 8.50 -9.10
N ILE A 114 -3.68 7.79 -8.34
CA ILE A 114 -4.07 6.41 -8.68
C ILE A 114 -4.74 6.37 -10.05
N TYR A 115 -5.75 7.21 -10.29
CA TYR A 115 -6.49 7.22 -11.55
C TYR A 115 -5.69 7.79 -12.74
N GLU A 116 -4.65 8.60 -12.48
CA GLU A 116 -3.75 9.12 -13.50
C GLU A 116 -2.66 8.13 -13.92
N GLU A 117 -2.17 7.30 -13.00
CA GLU A 117 -1.02 6.40 -13.25
C GLU A 117 -1.38 4.93 -13.40
N CYS A 118 -2.56 4.51 -12.91
CA CYS A 118 -3.05 3.15 -13.06
C CYS A 118 -3.88 2.99 -14.33
N LEU A 119 -4.11 1.75 -14.73
CA LEU A 119 -4.96 1.46 -15.88
C LEU A 119 -6.43 1.69 -15.49
N THR A 120 -7.08 2.62 -16.17
CA THR A 120 -8.50 2.91 -15.98
C THR A 120 -9.28 2.66 -17.26
N TYR A 121 -10.55 2.27 -17.12
CA TYR A 121 -11.50 2.15 -18.23
C TYR A 121 -12.64 3.12 -17.98
N GLU A 122 -12.84 4.07 -18.90
CA GLU A 122 -13.86 5.12 -18.75
C GLU A 122 -13.74 5.94 -17.45
N GLY A 123 -12.52 6.04 -16.90
CA GLY A 123 -12.24 6.74 -15.64
C GLY A 123 -12.44 5.87 -14.39
N GLU A 124 -12.70 4.57 -14.53
CA GLU A 124 -12.90 3.63 -13.43
C GLU A 124 -11.77 2.60 -13.34
N LEU A 125 -11.52 2.14 -12.11
CA LEU A 125 -10.42 1.23 -11.77
C LEU A 125 -10.90 -0.22 -11.83
N ASP A 126 -10.17 -1.08 -12.53
CA ASP A 126 -10.48 -2.51 -12.55
C ASP A 126 -9.98 -3.22 -11.28
N TYR A 127 -10.48 -4.44 -11.05
CA TYR A 127 -10.08 -5.25 -9.89
C TYR A 127 -8.55 -5.50 -9.83
N LYS A 128 -7.88 -5.62 -10.98
CA LYS A 128 -6.42 -5.84 -10.98
C LYS A 128 -5.71 -4.60 -10.47
N SER A 129 -6.04 -3.42 -10.97
CA SER A 129 -5.40 -2.18 -10.53
C SER A 129 -5.75 -1.86 -9.06
N TYR A 130 -6.97 -2.17 -8.63
CA TYR A 130 -7.34 -2.16 -7.21
C TYR A 130 -6.45 -3.08 -6.37
N LEU A 131 -6.18 -4.32 -6.83
CA LEU A 131 -5.28 -5.22 -6.13
C LEU A 131 -3.85 -4.70 -6.05
N ASP A 132 -3.33 -4.03 -7.09
CA ASP A 132 -1.99 -3.41 -7.00
C ASP A 132 -1.95 -2.38 -5.88
N PHE A 133 -2.97 -1.54 -5.80
CA PHE A 133 -3.10 -0.55 -4.73
C PHE A 133 -3.21 -1.19 -3.34
N VAL A 134 -4.20 -2.07 -3.12
CA VAL A 134 -4.50 -2.60 -1.78
C VAL A 134 -3.34 -3.41 -1.23
N LEU A 135 -2.72 -4.25 -2.05
CA LEU A 135 -1.58 -5.04 -1.62
C LEU A 135 -0.36 -4.17 -1.37
N ALA A 136 -0.10 -3.15 -2.20
CA ALA A 136 0.97 -2.21 -1.91
C ALA A 136 0.70 -1.45 -0.60
N TYR A 137 -0.55 -1.07 -0.33
CA TYR A 137 -0.94 -0.34 0.87
C TYR A 137 -0.79 -1.18 2.15
N GLU A 138 -1.22 -2.44 2.12
CA GLU A 138 -1.10 -3.37 3.25
C GLU A 138 0.38 -3.70 3.54
N TYR A 139 1.19 -3.89 2.49
CA TYR A 139 2.62 -4.25 2.59
C TYR A 139 3.56 -3.11 2.20
N ARG A 140 3.22 -1.89 2.62
CA ARG A 140 3.91 -0.64 2.24
C ARG A 140 5.39 -0.54 2.64
N GLN A 141 5.86 -1.41 3.52
CA GLN A 141 7.28 -1.49 3.89
C GLN A 141 8.11 -2.27 2.86
N GLU A 142 7.47 -3.06 2.01
CA GLU A 142 8.16 -3.90 1.05
C GLU A 142 8.68 -3.12 -0.16
N PRO A 143 9.84 -3.48 -0.74
CA PRO A 143 10.45 -2.73 -1.83
C PRO A 143 9.54 -2.55 -3.05
N ALA A 144 8.78 -3.58 -3.45
CA ALA A 144 7.83 -3.46 -4.56
C ALA A 144 6.69 -2.48 -4.27
N SER A 145 6.22 -2.42 -3.02
CA SER A 145 5.17 -1.50 -2.58
C SER A 145 5.70 -0.07 -2.54
N ILE A 146 6.90 0.14 -2.01
CA ILE A 146 7.57 1.46 -2.04
C ILE A 146 7.75 1.92 -3.50
N GLN A 147 8.16 1.03 -4.41
CA GLN A 147 8.25 1.34 -5.83
C GLN A 147 6.90 1.74 -6.44
N TYR A 148 5.82 1.04 -6.08
CA TYR A 148 4.47 1.38 -6.50
C TYR A 148 4.10 2.80 -6.07
N PHE A 149 4.28 3.14 -4.79
CA PHE A 149 3.97 4.48 -4.28
C PHE A 149 4.89 5.55 -4.85
N PHE A 150 6.18 5.27 -4.99
CA PHE A 150 7.13 6.22 -5.58
C PHE A 150 6.71 6.65 -6.99
N LYS A 151 6.20 5.70 -7.80
CA LYS A 151 5.64 6.02 -9.13
C LYS A 151 4.45 7.01 -9.03
N LEU A 152 3.60 6.86 -8.02
CA LEU A 152 2.45 7.75 -7.81
C LEU A 152 2.89 9.14 -7.32
N LEU A 153 3.90 9.19 -6.44
CA LEU A 153 4.45 10.41 -5.84
C LEU A 153 5.31 11.23 -6.80
N ASP A 154 6.04 10.59 -7.72
CA ASP A 154 6.89 11.26 -8.70
C ASP A 154 6.08 11.74 -9.93
N ILE A 155 5.32 12.81 -9.73
CA ILE A 155 4.39 13.38 -10.72
C ILE A 155 5.09 13.71 -12.03
N GLU A 156 6.26 14.33 -11.94
CA GLU A 156 7.03 14.78 -13.11
C GLU A 156 7.95 13.68 -13.68
N LYS A 157 7.94 12.47 -13.11
CA LYS A 157 8.73 11.31 -13.55
C LYS A 157 10.24 11.59 -13.60
N LYS A 158 10.72 12.39 -12.64
CA LYS A 158 12.11 12.83 -12.51
C LYS A 158 13.01 11.76 -11.92
N SER A 159 12.44 10.68 -11.38
CA SER A 159 13.09 9.63 -10.58
C SER A 159 13.61 10.09 -9.21
N TYR A 160 13.13 11.24 -8.73
CA TYR A 160 13.40 11.77 -7.39
C TYR A 160 12.27 12.69 -6.91
N LEU A 161 12.07 12.73 -5.60
CA LEU A 161 11.13 13.61 -4.91
C LEU A 161 11.90 14.74 -4.23
N THR A 162 11.34 15.94 -4.28
CA THR A 162 11.83 17.15 -3.63
C THR A 162 10.84 17.60 -2.57
N GLN A 163 11.20 18.60 -1.75
CA GLN A 163 10.26 19.22 -0.80
C GLN A 163 8.98 19.73 -1.50
N TRP A 164 9.08 20.18 -2.75
CA TRP A 164 7.90 20.60 -3.52
C TRP A 164 6.94 19.45 -3.80
N ASP A 165 7.48 18.29 -4.18
CA ASP A 165 6.70 17.08 -4.44
C ASP A 165 6.01 16.63 -3.14
N LEU A 166 6.74 16.61 -2.01
CA LEU A 166 6.16 16.27 -0.69
C LEU A 166 5.06 17.25 -0.26
N ASN A 167 5.28 18.55 -0.42
CA ASN A 167 4.31 19.60 -0.04
C ASN A 167 3.01 19.48 -0.84
N TYR A 168 3.11 19.11 -2.12
CA TYR A 168 1.95 18.93 -2.97
C TYR A 168 0.96 17.91 -2.39
N PHE A 169 1.45 16.74 -1.94
CA PHE A 169 0.62 15.74 -1.28
C PHE A 169 0.20 16.18 0.12
N PHE A 170 1.13 16.70 0.92
CA PHE A 170 0.85 17.04 2.32
C PHE A 170 -0.18 18.17 2.47
N ARG A 171 -0.28 19.10 1.51
CA ARG A 171 -1.35 20.11 1.48
C ARG A 171 -2.76 19.51 1.47
N SER A 172 -2.92 18.35 0.85
CA SER A 172 -4.19 17.62 0.88
C SER A 172 -4.49 17.11 2.28
N ILE A 173 -3.48 16.59 3.00
CA ILE A 173 -3.60 16.17 4.41
C ILE A 173 -3.98 17.36 5.29
N GLN A 174 -3.27 18.48 5.18
CA GLN A 174 -3.57 19.70 5.94
C GLN A 174 -4.99 20.23 5.67
N THR A 175 -5.49 20.10 4.43
CA THR A 175 -6.88 20.48 4.12
C THR A 175 -7.87 19.59 4.86
N MET A 176 -7.67 18.27 4.85
CA MET A 176 -8.55 17.35 5.57
C MET A 176 -8.49 17.55 7.10
N MET A 177 -7.33 17.89 7.66
CA MET A 177 -7.21 18.28 9.07
C MET A 177 -8.10 19.49 9.41
N ARG A 178 -8.07 20.53 8.57
CA ARG A 178 -8.90 21.73 8.76
C ARG A 178 -10.39 21.41 8.67
N ASP A 179 -10.78 20.52 7.76
CA ASP A 179 -12.17 20.08 7.62
C ASP A 179 -12.66 19.34 8.88
N LEU A 180 -11.77 18.61 9.57
CA LEU A 180 -12.01 18.00 10.88
C LEU A 180 -11.81 18.96 12.06
N LYS A 181 -11.57 20.25 11.81
CA LYS A 181 -11.29 21.29 12.83
C LYS A 181 -10.06 20.99 13.69
N GLN A 182 -9.09 20.28 13.15
CA GLN A 182 -7.77 20.07 13.74
C GLN A 182 -6.80 21.16 13.27
N GLU A 183 -5.87 21.55 14.14
CA GLU A 183 -4.83 22.51 13.77
C GLU A 183 -3.82 21.83 12.83
N PRO A 184 -3.56 22.37 11.62
CA PRO A 184 -2.66 21.74 10.67
C PRO A 184 -1.20 21.85 11.13
N VAL A 185 -0.45 20.75 10.99
CA VAL A 185 0.99 20.73 11.27
C VAL A 185 1.76 21.53 10.23
N ASN A 186 2.86 22.17 10.64
CA ASN A 186 3.74 22.90 9.74
C ASN A 186 4.45 21.94 8.78
N PHE A 187 4.36 22.20 7.47
CA PHE A 187 5.01 21.35 6.47
C PHE A 187 6.54 21.38 6.56
N GLY A 188 7.15 22.48 6.99
CA GLY A 188 8.61 22.59 7.16
C GLY A 188 9.13 21.53 8.13
N ASP A 189 8.50 21.42 9.30
CA ASP A 189 8.88 20.44 10.32
C ASP A 189 8.69 19.00 9.80
N VAL A 190 7.56 18.71 9.15
CA VAL A 190 7.28 17.40 8.55
C VAL A 190 8.28 17.06 7.42
N SER A 191 8.63 18.06 6.61
CA SER A 191 9.62 17.89 5.55
C SER A 191 10.99 17.57 6.14
N ASP A 192 11.42 18.32 7.14
CA ASP A 192 12.71 18.09 7.80
C ASP A 192 12.75 16.69 8.43
N GLU A 193 11.69 16.25 9.10
CA GLU A 193 11.57 14.88 9.62
C GLU A 193 11.67 13.82 8.52
N ILE A 194 10.98 13.99 7.38
CA ILE A 194 11.05 13.04 6.26
C ILE A 194 12.48 12.96 5.72
N PHE A 195 13.16 14.09 5.55
CA PHE A 195 14.54 14.11 5.04
C PHE A 195 15.53 13.51 6.06
N ASP A 196 15.34 13.74 7.36
CA ASP A 196 16.16 13.17 8.43
C ASP A 196 15.95 11.66 8.60
N MET A 197 14.73 11.19 8.33
CA MET A 197 14.35 9.78 8.33
C MET A 197 14.93 9.04 7.11
N VAL A 198 14.85 9.63 5.92
CA VAL A 198 15.32 9.02 4.68
C VAL A 198 16.84 9.11 4.52
N ARG A 199 17.44 10.23 4.94
CA ARG A 199 18.87 10.54 4.78
C ARG A 199 19.36 10.33 3.34
N PRO A 200 18.75 11.02 2.36
CA PRO A 200 19.05 10.79 0.96
C PRO A 200 20.52 11.12 0.64
N ALA A 201 21.07 10.44 -0.37
CA ALA A 201 22.44 10.71 -0.82
C ALA A 201 22.63 12.16 -1.33
N ASP A 202 21.60 12.74 -1.95
CA ASP A 202 21.52 14.16 -2.28
C ASP A 202 20.59 14.85 -1.26
N PRO A 203 21.07 15.87 -0.51
CA PRO A 203 20.28 16.52 0.54
C PRO A 203 18.95 17.14 0.09
N TYR A 204 18.73 17.31 -1.22
CA TYR A 204 17.53 17.93 -1.77
C TYR A 204 16.66 16.98 -2.59
N LYS A 205 17.07 15.71 -2.74
CA LYS A 205 16.41 14.75 -3.62
C LYS A 205 16.33 13.36 -2.99
N ILE A 206 15.10 12.91 -2.75
CA ILE A 206 14.81 11.56 -2.29
C ILE A 206 14.58 10.68 -3.52
N THR A 207 15.46 9.73 -3.78
CA THR A 207 15.26 8.74 -4.85
C THR A 207 14.50 7.52 -4.33
N LEU A 208 13.99 6.68 -5.25
CA LEU A 208 13.40 5.39 -4.89
C LEU A 208 14.37 4.54 -4.06
N ARG A 209 15.66 4.61 -4.39
CA ARG A 209 16.68 3.86 -3.66
C ARG A 209 16.80 4.36 -2.22
N ASP A 210 16.81 5.67 -2.01
CA ASP A 210 16.89 6.25 -0.66
C ASP A 210 15.67 5.81 0.18
N MET A 211 14.46 5.80 -0.41
CA MET A 211 13.25 5.34 0.29
C MET A 211 13.27 3.85 0.67
N ILE A 212 13.89 3.01 -0.16
CA ILE A 212 14.02 1.57 0.13
C ILE A 212 15.14 1.34 1.16
N ASP A 213 16.31 1.93 0.94
CA ASP A 213 17.52 1.66 1.73
C ASP A 213 17.41 2.25 3.15
N CYS A 214 16.58 3.28 3.39
CA CYS A 214 16.37 3.85 4.73
C CYS A 214 15.53 2.97 5.67
N GLY A 215 14.79 1.99 5.14
CA GLY A 215 13.90 1.13 5.93
C GLY A 215 12.66 1.83 6.49
N GLN A 216 12.41 3.09 6.09
CA GLN A 216 11.29 3.92 6.57
C GLN A 216 10.39 4.41 5.42
N GLY A 217 10.57 3.89 4.20
CA GLY A 217 9.80 4.30 3.03
C GLY A 217 8.29 4.17 3.23
N GLY A 218 7.82 3.11 3.89
CA GLY A 218 6.38 2.95 4.18
C GLY A 218 5.85 4.00 5.16
N THR A 219 6.67 4.48 6.10
CA THR A 219 6.31 5.58 7.01
C THR A 219 6.17 6.90 6.25
N VAL A 220 7.11 7.20 5.35
CA VAL A 220 7.02 8.38 4.47
C VAL A 220 5.76 8.34 3.62
N VAL A 221 5.43 7.18 3.03
CA VAL A 221 4.19 7.01 2.26
C VAL A 221 2.97 7.32 3.13
N ARG A 222 2.87 6.74 4.34
CA ARG A 222 1.76 6.96 5.28
C ARG A 222 1.50 8.44 5.54
N ILE A 223 2.56 9.19 5.84
CA ILE A 223 2.50 10.63 6.15
C ILE A 223 1.90 11.41 4.97
N LEU A 224 2.23 11.03 3.74
CA LEU A 224 1.87 11.82 2.55
C LEU A 224 0.47 11.49 1.99
N ILE A 225 -0.05 10.28 2.21
CA ILE A 225 -1.21 9.79 1.45
C ILE A 225 -2.48 9.57 2.28
N ASP A 226 -2.40 9.42 3.60
CA ASP A 226 -3.56 9.10 4.43
C ASP A 226 -3.56 9.90 5.75
N LEU A 227 -4.69 10.55 6.05
CA LEU A 227 -4.84 11.40 7.23
C LEU A 227 -4.75 10.63 8.55
N ASN A 228 -5.39 9.46 8.63
CA ASN A 228 -5.41 8.68 9.86
C ASN A 228 -4.03 8.09 10.12
N GLU A 229 -3.34 7.65 9.07
CA GLU A 229 -1.97 7.15 9.19
C GLU A 229 -0.98 8.26 9.58
N PHE A 230 -1.15 9.47 9.05
CA PHE A 230 -0.41 10.64 9.52
C PHE A 230 -0.70 10.93 10.99
N TRP A 231 -1.97 10.93 11.40
CA TRP A 231 -2.35 11.16 12.80
C TRP A 231 -1.73 10.12 13.75
N MET A 232 -1.73 8.84 13.35
CA MET A 232 -1.07 7.78 14.12
C MET A 232 0.43 8.00 14.24
N TYR A 233 1.09 8.50 13.18
CA TYR A 233 2.50 8.83 13.20
C TYR A 233 2.80 10.00 14.15
N GLU A 234 2.03 11.09 14.08
CA GLU A 234 2.22 12.26 14.96
C GLU A 234 2.02 11.92 16.44
N ASN A 235 1.07 11.03 16.75
CA ASN A 235 0.74 10.66 18.13
C ASN A 235 1.47 9.39 18.61
N ARG A 236 2.44 8.88 17.84
CA ARG A 236 3.09 7.59 18.10
C ARG A 236 3.73 7.51 19.49
N GLU A 237 4.33 8.59 19.98
CA GLU A 237 5.01 8.60 21.27
C GLU A 237 4.02 8.48 22.44
N SER A 238 2.91 9.23 22.36
CA SER A 238 1.82 9.15 23.34
C SER A 238 1.16 7.77 23.35
N LEU A 239 0.90 7.20 22.16
CA LEU A 239 0.29 5.89 22.02
C LEU A 239 1.18 4.76 22.56
N LEU A 240 2.50 4.91 22.46
CA LEU A 240 3.45 3.96 23.06
C LEU A 240 3.45 4.08 24.59
N ALA A 241 3.41 5.30 25.12
CA ALA A 241 3.33 5.52 26.57
C ALA A 241 2.05 4.93 27.18
N GLU A 242 0.91 5.03 26.50
CA GLU A 242 -0.36 4.43 26.94
C GLU A 242 -0.37 2.90 26.92
N GLN A 243 0.51 2.24 26.15
CA GLN A 243 0.61 0.78 26.12
C GLN A 243 1.55 0.21 27.19
N GLU A 244 2.41 1.06 27.76
CA GLU A 244 3.33 0.70 28.84
C GLU A 244 2.71 0.83 30.24
N ASP A 245 1.54 1.49 30.35
CA ASP A 245 0.73 1.64 31.56
C ASP A 245 -0.40 0.59 31.70
#